data_AF-A0A367HXV0-F1
#
_entry.id   AF-A0A367HXV0-F1
#
_cell.length_a   1.000
_cell.length_b   1.000
_cell.length_c   1.000
_cell.angle_alpha   90.00
_cell.angle_beta   90.00
_cell.angle_gamma   90.00
#
_symmetry.space_group_name_H-M   'P 1'
#
loop_
_entity.id
_entity.type
_entity.pdbx_description
1 polymer ?
#
loop_
_entity_poly.entity_id
_entity_poly.type
_entity_poly.pdbx_seq_one_letter_code
_entity_poly.pdbx_strand_id
1 'polypeptide(L)'
;MTACPHPTKSRFATRSAAVNASQRVDLRANLQLTPYECVCTWWHLTKGTVAAALTADDADRADIERVAAMPDIDFREIVVADVRNEGTRAQRAVLRHELNLRRWKRHLAQLAGDAEAQLRARKDDTSLEAHDWRKRTTSYRNTITLRVEECRRLRAVVHAEAIRKNDYRRRDAEIAAAAGATVKELRHHAGEIAVDRLIEAHGPEFARYCAEEYRALGLTVPDRIARRITEIRADRTSPAA
;
A
#
# COMPACT_ATOMS: atom_id res chain seq x y z
N MET A 1 -16.44 -35.66 -27.96
CA MET A 1 -16.90 -34.41 -27.31
C MET A 1 -16.22 -34.31 -25.96
N THR A 2 -15.12 -33.57 -25.88
CA THR A 2 -14.32 -33.44 -24.65
C THR A 2 -15.15 -32.70 -23.60
N ALA A 3 -15.56 -33.42 -22.55
CA ALA A 3 -16.31 -32.89 -21.44
C ALA A 3 -15.55 -31.71 -20.83
N CYS A 4 -16.25 -30.59 -20.64
CA CYS A 4 -15.73 -29.45 -19.89
C CYS A 4 -15.19 -29.95 -18.54
N PRO A 5 -13.98 -29.57 -18.11
CA PRO A 5 -13.26 -30.22 -17.01
C PRO A 5 -13.92 -30.16 -15.62
N HIS A 6 -15.13 -29.61 -15.48
CA HIS A 6 -16.10 -30.02 -14.44
C HIS A 6 -17.50 -29.43 -14.77
N PRO A 7 -18.59 -30.22 -14.77
CA PRO A 7 -19.96 -29.74 -15.02
C PRO A 7 -20.57 -28.92 -13.87
N THR A 8 -19.88 -28.78 -12.73
CA THR A 8 -20.35 -28.09 -11.52
C THR A 8 -19.99 -26.60 -11.45
N LYS A 9 -19.33 -26.04 -12.48
CA LYS A 9 -18.98 -24.61 -12.53
C LYS A 9 -19.97 -23.85 -13.41
N SER A 10 -20.39 -22.67 -12.96
CA SER A 10 -21.20 -21.73 -13.75
C SER A 10 -20.54 -21.47 -15.11
N ARG A 11 -21.36 -21.48 -16.17
CA ARG A 11 -20.96 -21.23 -17.57
C ARG A 11 -21.61 -19.96 -18.09
N PHE A 12 -20.89 -19.20 -18.91
CA PHE A 12 -21.34 -17.90 -19.44
C PHE A 12 -21.12 -17.85 -20.95
N ALA A 13 -22.13 -17.37 -21.68
CA ALA A 13 -22.09 -17.31 -23.14
C ALA A 13 -21.11 -16.25 -23.67
N THR A 14 -20.80 -15.24 -22.86
CA THR A 14 -19.94 -14.11 -23.24
C THR A 14 -18.92 -13.79 -22.14
N ARG A 15 -17.80 -13.17 -22.54
CA ARG A 15 -16.80 -12.60 -21.62
C ARG A 15 -17.42 -11.64 -20.63
N SER A 16 -18.30 -10.76 -21.10
CA SER A 16 -18.96 -9.75 -20.27
C SER A 16 -19.85 -10.37 -19.20
N ALA A 17 -20.60 -11.42 -19.54
CA ALA A 17 -21.42 -12.15 -18.56
C ALA A 17 -20.55 -12.85 -17.50
N ALA A 18 -19.41 -13.41 -17.88
CA ALA A 18 -18.46 -14.01 -16.95
C ALA A 18 -17.78 -12.96 -16.05
N VAL A 19 -17.36 -11.82 -16.58
CA VAL A 19 -16.80 -10.70 -15.79
C VAL A 19 -17.83 -10.20 -14.76
N ASN A 20 -19.07 -9.98 -15.19
CA ASN A 20 -20.13 -9.54 -14.30
C ASN A 20 -20.44 -10.58 -13.22
N ALA A 21 -20.38 -11.87 -13.56
CA ALA A 21 -20.58 -12.94 -12.59
C ALA A 21 -19.41 -13.06 -11.61
N SER A 22 -18.17 -12.88 -12.06
CA SER A 22 -16.99 -12.96 -11.18
C SER A 22 -16.97 -11.86 -10.11
N GLN A 23 -17.54 -10.69 -10.43
CA GLN A 23 -17.73 -9.59 -9.48
C GLN A 23 -18.83 -9.88 -8.45
N ARG A 24 -19.76 -10.81 -8.74
CA ARG A 24 -20.90 -11.15 -7.88
C ARG A 24 -20.68 -12.40 -7.02
N VAL A 25 -19.72 -13.24 -7.39
CA VAL A 25 -19.38 -14.47 -6.64
C VAL A 25 -18.45 -14.10 -5.50
N ASP A 26 -19.02 -14.01 -4.30
CA ASP A 26 -18.33 -13.60 -3.09
C ASP A 26 -17.57 -14.79 -2.47
N LEU A 27 -16.31 -14.96 -2.84
CA LEU A 27 -15.41 -15.94 -2.20
C LEU A 27 -14.43 -15.19 -1.30
N ARG A 28 -14.59 -15.37 0.02
CA ARG A 28 -13.69 -14.96 1.13
C ARG A 28 -12.58 -13.96 0.74
N ALA A 29 -12.77 -12.68 1.08
CA ALA A 29 -11.82 -11.56 1.19
C ALA A 29 -10.73 -11.30 0.13
N ASN A 30 -10.22 -12.27 -0.62
CA ASN A 30 -9.11 -12.14 -1.56
C ASN A 30 -9.19 -13.12 -2.75
N LEU A 31 -10.31 -13.85 -2.90
CA LEU A 31 -10.43 -14.86 -3.95
C LEU A 31 -11.30 -14.33 -5.10
N GLN A 32 -10.70 -13.48 -5.94
CA GLN A 32 -11.35 -13.03 -7.16
C GLN A 32 -11.31 -14.14 -8.20
N LEU A 33 -12.48 -14.50 -8.73
CA LEU A 33 -12.54 -15.42 -9.85
C LEU A 33 -12.20 -14.69 -11.15
N THR A 34 -11.40 -15.32 -11.99
CA THR A 34 -11.00 -14.78 -13.28
C THR A 34 -11.77 -15.49 -14.39
N PRO A 35 -12.42 -14.75 -15.30
CA PRO A 35 -13.00 -15.30 -16.51
C PRO A 35 -11.94 -15.88 -17.44
N TYR A 36 -12.18 -17.07 -17.98
CA TYR A 36 -11.37 -17.63 -19.05
C TYR A 36 -12.27 -18.33 -20.07
N GLU A 37 -11.86 -18.30 -21.34
CA GLU A 37 -12.52 -19.04 -22.41
C GLU A 37 -12.04 -20.50 -22.37
N CYS A 38 -12.98 -21.44 -22.21
CA CYS A 38 -12.68 -22.85 -22.13
C CYS A 38 -12.74 -23.49 -23.52
N VAL A 39 -12.07 -24.64 -23.66
CA VAL A 39 -12.14 -25.49 -24.87
C VAL A 39 -13.56 -25.90 -25.27
N CYS A 40 -14.53 -25.78 -24.35
CA CYS A 40 -15.95 -26.02 -24.63
C CYS A 40 -16.67 -24.83 -25.29
N THR A 41 -15.96 -23.76 -25.65
CA THR A 41 -16.44 -22.48 -26.22
C THR A 41 -17.28 -21.60 -25.31
N TRP A 42 -17.44 -21.98 -24.03
CA TRP A 42 -18.08 -21.15 -23.00
C TRP A 42 -17.04 -20.47 -22.11
N TRP A 43 -17.42 -19.33 -21.54
CA TRP A 43 -16.65 -18.64 -20.53
C TRP A 43 -16.90 -19.27 -19.16
N HIS A 44 -15.83 -19.51 -18.42
CA HIS A 44 -15.86 -20.06 -17.07
C HIS A 44 -15.12 -19.18 -16.09
N LEU A 45 -15.39 -19.41 -14.80
CA LEU A 45 -14.67 -18.77 -13.72
C LEU A 45 -13.63 -19.73 -13.15
N THR A 46 -12.37 -19.30 -13.14
CA THR A 46 -11.29 -20.01 -12.45
C THR A 46 -10.79 -19.18 -11.26
N LYS A 47 -10.16 -19.86 -10.31
CA LYS A 47 -9.34 -19.19 -9.30
C LYS A 47 -8.04 -18.78 -10.01
N GLY A 48 -8.11 -17.68 -10.77
CA GLY A 48 -6.94 -17.10 -11.44
C GLY A 48 -6.04 -16.41 -10.42
N THR A 49 -4.79 -16.16 -10.80
CA THR A 49 -3.78 -15.46 -9.99
C THR A 49 -4.40 -14.28 -9.26
N VAL A 50 -4.29 -14.32 -7.92
CA VAL A 50 -4.74 -13.27 -7.01
C VAL A 50 -4.24 -11.94 -7.56
N ALA A 51 -5.14 -11.10 -8.08
CA ALA A 51 -4.78 -9.73 -8.39
C ALA A 51 -4.16 -9.15 -7.11
N ALA A 52 -2.94 -8.62 -7.22
CA ALA A 52 -2.19 -8.14 -6.06
C ALA A 52 -3.10 -7.25 -5.21
N ALA A 53 -3.10 -7.49 -3.90
CA ALA A 53 -3.89 -6.72 -2.95
C ALA A 53 -3.67 -5.23 -3.21
N LEU A 54 -4.75 -4.47 -3.21
CA LEU A 54 -4.67 -3.03 -3.43
C LEU A 54 -4.07 -2.38 -2.18
N THR A 55 -2.95 -1.68 -2.32
CA THR A 55 -2.32 -0.92 -1.23
C THR A 55 -2.34 0.57 -1.53
N ALA A 56 -1.93 1.38 -0.56
CA ALA A 56 -1.78 2.81 -0.80
C ALA A 56 -0.63 3.13 -1.77
N ASP A 57 0.33 2.22 -1.94
CA ASP A 57 1.49 2.38 -2.83
C ASP A 57 1.11 2.34 -4.31
N ASP A 58 -0.10 1.87 -4.62
CA ASP A 58 -0.69 1.91 -5.97
C ASP A 58 -1.19 3.32 -6.36
N ALA A 59 -1.05 4.32 -5.49
CA ALA A 59 -1.46 5.71 -5.74
C ALA A 59 -0.30 6.68 -5.56
N ASP A 60 -0.30 7.71 -6.41
CA ASP A 60 0.65 8.81 -6.30
C ASP A 60 0.37 9.67 -5.06
N ARG A 61 1.43 10.19 -4.45
CA ARG A 61 1.33 11.06 -3.28
C ARG A 61 0.47 12.30 -3.54
N ALA A 62 0.58 12.90 -4.73
CA ALA A 62 -0.21 14.06 -5.12
C ALA A 62 -1.72 13.74 -5.15
N ASP A 63 -2.09 12.54 -5.62
CA ASP A 63 -3.49 12.10 -5.64
C ASP A 63 -4.03 11.82 -4.25
N ILE A 64 -3.21 11.21 -3.38
CA ILE A 64 -3.55 10.99 -1.98
C ILE A 64 -3.86 12.33 -1.28
N GLU A 65 -2.99 13.33 -1.43
CA GLU A 65 -3.12 14.65 -0.82
C GLU A 65 -4.31 15.42 -1.41
N ARG A 66 -4.51 15.37 -2.73
CA ARG A 66 -5.66 15.95 -3.42
C ARG A 66 -6.99 15.39 -2.90
N VAL A 67 -7.10 14.06 -2.79
CA VAL A 67 -8.29 13.40 -2.25
C VAL A 67 -8.48 13.70 -0.77
N ALA A 68 -7.40 13.81 0.00
CA ALA A 68 -7.47 14.18 1.41
C ALA A 68 -8.02 15.60 1.64
N ALA A 69 -7.71 16.54 0.76
CA ALA A 69 -8.19 17.93 0.80
C ALA A 69 -9.58 18.15 0.17
N MET A 70 -10.07 17.16 -0.59
CA MET A 70 -11.32 17.24 -1.34
C MET A 70 -12.56 17.41 -0.42
N PRO A 71 -13.61 18.14 -0.84
CA PRO A 71 -14.89 18.21 -0.13
C PRO A 71 -15.52 16.83 0.14
N ASP A 72 -16.33 16.73 1.20
CA ASP A 72 -16.98 15.47 1.59
C ASP A 72 -17.94 14.92 0.54
N ILE A 73 -18.54 15.78 -0.29
CA ILE A 73 -19.45 15.36 -1.37
C ILE A 73 -18.69 14.62 -2.48
N ASP A 74 -17.62 15.21 -3.00
CA ASP A 74 -16.80 14.61 -4.06
C ASP A 74 -16.03 13.38 -3.53
N PHE A 75 -15.55 13.43 -2.27
CA PHE A 75 -14.93 12.28 -1.64
C PHE A 75 -15.90 11.09 -1.57
N ARG A 76 -17.19 11.34 -1.27
CA ARG A 76 -18.20 10.29 -1.24
C ARG A 76 -18.37 9.63 -2.61
N GLU A 77 -18.26 10.37 -3.71
CA GLU A 77 -18.35 9.80 -5.06
C GLU A 77 -17.24 8.77 -5.32
N ILE A 78 -16.01 9.07 -4.88
CA ILE A 78 -14.88 8.13 -4.97
C ILE A 78 -15.16 6.86 -4.14
N VAL A 79 -15.74 7.01 -2.94
CA VAL A 79 -16.11 5.86 -2.10
C VAL A 79 -17.21 5.02 -2.75
N VAL A 80 -18.21 5.65 -3.38
CA VAL A 80 -19.26 4.93 -4.13
C VAL A 80 -18.64 4.15 -5.30
N ALA A 81 -17.74 4.79 -6.06
CA ALA A 81 -17.03 4.13 -7.15
C ALA A 81 -16.15 2.96 -6.67
N ASP A 82 -15.54 3.05 -5.48
CA ASP A 82 -14.79 1.94 -4.88
C ASP A 82 -15.68 0.75 -4.52
N VAL A 83 -16.83 1.00 -3.90
CA VAL A 83 -17.80 -0.04 -3.54
C VAL A 83 -18.40 -0.68 -4.80
N ARG A 84 -18.64 0.10 -5.85
CA ARG A 84 -19.13 -0.42 -7.14
C ARG A 84 -18.05 -1.03 -8.01
N ASN A 85 -16.78 -0.92 -7.59
CA ASN A 85 -15.63 -1.38 -8.37
C ASN A 85 -15.52 -0.68 -9.76
N GLU A 86 -15.94 0.58 -9.83
CA GLU A 86 -15.98 1.42 -11.04
C GLU A 86 -14.76 2.35 -11.15
N GLY A 87 -14.04 2.60 -10.05
CA GLY A 87 -12.84 3.44 -10.03
C GLY A 87 -11.57 2.75 -10.54
N THR A 88 -10.60 3.55 -11.03
CA THR A 88 -9.28 3.02 -11.41
C THR A 88 -8.55 2.43 -10.21
N ARG A 89 -7.52 1.61 -10.47
CA ARG A 89 -6.69 1.03 -9.40
C ARG A 89 -6.13 2.12 -8.47
N ALA A 90 -5.51 3.16 -9.04
CA ALA A 90 -4.99 4.30 -8.30
C ALA A 90 -6.09 5.06 -7.53
N GLN A 91 -7.24 5.35 -8.14
CA GLN A 91 -8.35 6.04 -7.48
C GLN A 91 -8.94 5.28 -6.29
N ARG A 92 -8.87 3.95 -6.30
CA ARG A 92 -9.27 3.15 -5.13
C ARG A 92 -8.14 3.10 -4.11
N ALA A 93 -6.90 3.05 -4.55
CA ALA A 93 -5.72 2.96 -3.69
C ALA A 93 -5.57 4.17 -2.75
N VAL A 94 -5.89 5.39 -3.21
CA VAL A 94 -5.88 6.60 -2.38
C VAL A 94 -6.74 6.46 -1.10
N LEU A 95 -7.84 5.70 -1.15
CA LEU A 95 -8.72 5.51 0.02
C LEU A 95 -8.06 4.65 1.11
N ARG A 96 -7.11 3.79 0.74
CA ARG A 96 -6.35 2.93 1.67
C ARG A 96 -5.23 3.67 2.39
N HIS A 97 -4.90 4.89 1.98
CA HIS A 97 -3.86 5.68 2.63
C HIS A 97 -4.32 6.19 4.02
N GLU A 98 -3.39 6.26 4.99
CA GLU A 98 -3.69 6.60 6.38
C GLU A 98 -4.44 7.92 6.56
N LEU A 99 -4.14 8.91 5.72
CA LEU A 99 -4.81 10.22 5.69
C LEU A 99 -6.32 10.11 5.40
N ASN A 100 -6.71 9.14 4.59
CA ASN A 100 -8.08 9.00 4.08
C ASN A 100 -8.90 7.96 4.87
N LEU A 101 -8.27 7.05 5.62
CA LEU A 101 -8.95 5.93 6.31
C LEU A 101 -10.11 6.37 7.22
N ARG A 102 -9.98 7.48 7.95
CA ARG A 102 -11.04 7.96 8.85
C ARG A 102 -12.27 8.43 8.07
N ARG A 103 -12.06 9.23 7.02
CA ARG A 103 -13.15 9.74 6.16
C ARG A 103 -13.78 8.59 5.39
N TRP A 104 -12.97 7.69 4.84
CA TRP A 104 -13.44 6.50 4.14
C TRP A 104 -14.36 5.65 5.01
N LYS A 105 -13.95 5.32 6.25
CA LYS A 105 -14.79 4.56 7.19
C LYS A 105 -16.15 5.22 7.43
N ARG A 106 -16.16 6.55 7.60
CA ARG A 106 -17.39 7.33 7.84
C ARG A 106 -18.34 7.22 6.66
N HIS A 107 -17.85 7.41 5.43
CA HIS A 107 -18.69 7.30 4.24
C HIS A 107 -19.15 5.86 3.96
N LEU A 108 -18.32 4.85 4.23
CA LEU A 108 -18.75 3.45 4.17
C LEU A 108 -19.90 3.15 5.15
N ALA A 109 -19.84 3.71 6.37
CA ALA A 109 -20.93 3.57 7.35
C ALA A 109 -22.22 4.26 6.89
N GLN A 110 -22.12 5.44 6.27
CA GLN A 110 -23.27 6.11 5.66
C GLN A 110 -23.89 5.27 4.54
N LEU A 111 -23.07 4.76 3.61
CA LEU A 111 -23.54 3.88 2.52
C LEU A 111 -24.19 2.60 3.05
N ALA A 112 -23.67 2.02 4.13
CA ALA A 112 -24.29 0.86 4.79
C ALA A 112 -25.68 1.23 5.35
N GLY A 113 -25.80 2.39 6.00
CA GLY A 113 -27.07 2.93 6.49
C GLY A 113 -28.08 3.16 5.36
N ASP A 114 -27.63 3.76 4.25
CA ASP A 114 -28.46 3.98 3.06
C ASP A 114 -28.98 2.67 2.47
N ALA A 115 -28.11 1.66 2.32
CA ALA A 115 -28.48 0.35 1.80
C ALA A 115 -29.50 -0.36 2.71
N GLU A 116 -29.34 -0.26 4.03
CA GLU A 116 -30.27 -0.84 5.00
C GLU A 116 -31.62 -0.11 5.00
N ALA A 117 -31.63 1.22 4.90
CA ALA A 117 -32.86 2.00 4.78
C ALA A 117 -33.64 1.63 3.51
N GLN A 118 -32.94 1.47 2.39
CA GLN A 118 -33.53 1.01 1.14
C GLN A 118 -34.16 -0.39 1.28
N LEU A 119 -33.45 -1.34 1.90
CA LEU A 119 -33.96 -2.71 2.10
C LEU A 119 -35.24 -2.71 2.96
N ARG A 120 -35.28 -1.89 4.00
CA ARG A 120 -36.46 -1.74 4.87
C ARG A 120 -37.64 -1.12 4.14
N ALA A 121 -37.41 -0.12 3.31
CA ALA A 121 -38.47 0.57 2.56
C ALA A 121 -39.24 -0.37 1.60
N ARG A 122 -38.63 -1.48 1.18
CA ARG A 122 -39.23 -2.48 0.28
C ARG A 122 -39.37 -3.87 0.91
N LYS A 123 -39.48 -3.94 2.24
CA LYS A 123 -39.54 -5.23 2.96
C LYS A 123 -40.75 -6.07 2.56
N ASP A 124 -41.92 -5.43 2.44
CA ASP A 124 -43.20 -6.12 2.25
C ASP A 124 -43.60 -6.29 0.77
N ASP A 125 -42.75 -5.83 -0.15
CA ASP A 125 -42.95 -5.98 -1.59
C ASP A 125 -42.56 -7.39 -2.05
N THR A 126 -43.56 -8.21 -2.40
CA THR A 126 -43.39 -9.61 -2.81
C THR A 126 -43.22 -9.79 -4.31
N SER A 127 -43.15 -8.71 -5.09
CA SER A 127 -42.96 -8.78 -6.54
C SER A 127 -41.60 -9.39 -6.92
N LEU A 128 -41.54 -9.99 -8.11
CA LEU A 128 -40.28 -10.51 -8.67
C LEU A 128 -39.23 -9.41 -8.84
N GLU A 129 -39.67 -8.20 -9.21
CA GLU A 129 -38.80 -7.02 -9.33
C GLU A 129 -38.17 -6.66 -7.98
N ALA A 130 -38.96 -6.66 -6.90
CA ALA A 130 -38.46 -6.41 -5.56
C ALA A 130 -37.49 -7.50 -5.08
N HIS A 131 -37.74 -8.76 -5.44
CA HIS A 131 -36.79 -9.85 -5.17
C HIS A 131 -35.44 -9.62 -5.85
N ASP A 132 -35.42 -9.32 -7.15
CA ASP A 132 -34.19 -9.05 -7.90
C ASP A 132 -33.47 -7.80 -7.41
N TRP A 133 -34.23 -6.77 -7.07
CA TRP A 133 -33.72 -5.56 -6.46
C TRP A 133 -33.06 -5.86 -5.10
N ARG A 134 -33.72 -6.60 -4.19
CA ARG A 134 -33.16 -7.00 -2.89
C ARG A 134 -31.86 -7.78 -3.03
N LYS A 135 -31.79 -8.67 -4.03
CA LYS A 135 -30.57 -9.43 -4.34
C LYS A 135 -29.40 -8.50 -4.71
N ARG A 136 -29.64 -7.51 -5.58
CA ARG A 136 -28.62 -6.52 -5.97
C ARG A 136 -28.20 -5.65 -4.77
N THR A 137 -29.15 -5.15 -4.00
CA THR A 137 -28.89 -4.31 -2.81
C THR A 137 -28.13 -5.09 -1.73
N THR A 138 -28.45 -6.38 -1.54
CA THR A 138 -27.71 -7.26 -0.61
C THR A 138 -26.27 -7.47 -1.07
N SER A 139 -26.04 -7.69 -2.37
CA SER A 139 -24.69 -7.77 -2.93
C SER A 139 -23.89 -6.49 -2.67
N TYR A 140 -24.50 -5.33 -2.92
CA TYR A 140 -23.90 -4.03 -2.66
C TYR A 140 -23.55 -3.83 -1.17
N ARG A 141 -24.47 -4.18 -0.27
CA ARG A 141 -24.25 -4.17 1.18
C ARG A 141 -23.07 -5.06 1.58
N ASN A 142 -22.95 -6.27 1.02
CA ASN A 142 -21.84 -7.16 1.31
C ASN A 142 -20.50 -6.55 0.89
N THR A 143 -20.43 -5.91 -0.28
CA THR A 143 -19.22 -5.20 -0.70
C THR A 143 -18.85 -4.07 0.26
N ILE A 144 -19.83 -3.31 0.75
CA ILE A 144 -19.58 -2.28 1.78
C ILE A 144 -19.00 -2.91 3.05
N THR A 145 -19.57 -4.02 3.53
CA THR A 145 -19.07 -4.74 4.71
C THR A 145 -17.61 -5.15 4.54
N LEU A 146 -17.25 -5.72 3.38
CA LEU A 146 -15.86 -6.09 3.07
C LEU A 146 -14.93 -4.87 3.11
N ARG A 147 -15.34 -3.72 2.55
CA ARG A 147 -14.55 -2.48 2.62
C ARG A 147 -14.42 -1.93 4.05
N VAL A 148 -15.46 -2.07 4.87
CA VAL A 148 -15.40 -1.68 6.29
C VAL A 148 -14.40 -2.55 7.05
N GLU A 149 -14.39 -3.86 6.81
CA GLU A 149 -13.42 -4.79 7.40
C GLU A 149 -11.99 -4.49 6.93
N GLU A 150 -11.80 -4.24 5.63
CA GLU A 150 -10.53 -3.79 5.07
C GLU A 150 -10.02 -2.53 5.77
N CYS A 151 -10.85 -1.49 5.87
CA CYS A 151 -10.50 -0.26 6.56
C CYS A 151 -10.15 -0.49 8.04
N ARG A 152 -10.88 -1.37 8.75
CA ARG A 152 -10.56 -1.73 10.14
C ARG A 152 -9.18 -2.36 10.26
N ARG A 153 -8.82 -3.30 9.37
CA ARG A 153 -7.49 -3.93 9.36
C ARG A 153 -6.40 -2.90 9.10
N LEU A 154 -6.55 -2.05 8.09
CA LEU A 154 -5.57 -1.01 7.77
C LEU A 154 -5.36 -0.03 8.93
N ARG A 155 -6.44 0.40 9.58
CA ARG A 155 -6.34 1.28 10.76
C ARG A 155 -5.64 0.62 11.94
N ALA A 156 -5.82 -0.67 12.15
CA ALA A 156 -5.11 -1.40 13.20
C ALA A 156 -3.60 -1.43 12.95
N VAL A 157 -3.18 -1.60 11.69
CA VAL A 157 -1.76 -1.54 11.29
C VAL A 157 -1.17 -0.16 11.55
N VAL A 158 -1.85 0.90 11.09
CA VAL A 158 -1.42 2.30 11.33
C VAL A 158 -1.32 2.60 12.82
N HIS A 159 -2.29 2.16 13.61
CA HIS A 159 -2.29 2.36 15.06
C HIS A 159 -1.13 1.63 15.76
N ALA A 160 -0.89 0.37 15.40
CA ALA A 160 0.23 -0.41 15.93
C ALA A 160 1.58 0.25 15.60
N GLU A 161 1.73 0.78 14.39
CA GLU A 161 2.94 1.50 14.00
C GLU A 161 3.10 2.82 14.78
N ALA A 162 2.01 3.56 15.01
CA ALA A 162 2.03 4.77 15.81
C ALA A 162 2.47 4.49 17.26
N ILE A 163 1.98 3.40 17.86
CA ILE A 163 2.41 2.95 19.20
C ILE A 163 3.92 2.67 19.20
N ARG A 164 4.41 1.87 18.25
CA ARG A 164 5.85 1.56 18.16
C ARG A 164 6.70 2.83 18.03
N LYS A 165 6.30 3.77 17.14
CA LYS A 165 6.99 5.05 16.97
C LYS A 165 7.00 5.87 18.26
N ASN A 166 5.90 5.85 19.02
CA ASN A 166 5.82 6.56 20.29
C ASN A 166 6.73 5.94 21.35
N ASP A 167 6.78 4.60 21.43
CA ASP A 167 7.69 3.90 22.34
C ASP A 167 9.15 4.19 22.03
N TYR A 168 9.55 4.21 20.75
CA TYR A 168 10.90 4.61 20.37
C TYR A 168 11.21 6.06 20.75
N ARG A 169 10.27 6.98 20.50
CA ARG A 169 10.45 8.39 20.90
C ARG A 169 10.59 8.55 22.42
N ARG A 170 9.81 7.80 23.20
CA ARG A 170 9.92 7.82 24.67
C ARG A 170 11.30 7.32 25.11
N ARG A 171 11.75 6.18 24.58
CA ARG A 171 13.08 5.62 24.90
C ARG A 171 14.21 6.59 24.50
N ASP A 172 14.15 7.15 23.30
CA ASP A 172 15.12 8.15 22.85
C ASP A 172 15.18 9.34 23.81
N ALA A 173 14.01 9.83 24.26
CA ALA A 173 13.93 10.94 25.21
C ALA A 173 14.47 10.57 26.60
N GLU A 174 14.19 9.37 27.10
CA GLU A 174 14.73 8.85 28.37
C GLU A 174 16.26 8.76 28.34
N ILE A 175 16.82 8.22 27.26
CA ILE A 175 18.27 8.13 27.05
C ILE A 175 18.90 9.52 26.98
N ALA A 176 18.28 10.43 26.23
CA ALA A 176 18.74 11.81 26.11
C ALA A 176 18.74 12.52 27.47
N ALA A 177 17.65 12.40 28.24
CA ALA A 177 17.55 12.97 29.58
C ALA A 177 18.62 12.40 30.53
N ALA A 178 18.86 11.08 30.52
CA ALA A 178 19.89 10.44 31.33
C ALA A 178 21.31 10.91 30.96
N ALA A 179 21.54 11.25 29.69
CA ALA A 179 22.81 11.79 29.20
C ALA A 179 22.94 13.32 29.39
N GLY A 180 21.92 14.01 29.92
CA GLY A 180 21.91 15.46 30.04
C GLY A 180 21.94 16.19 28.69
N ALA A 181 21.49 15.54 27.61
CA ALA A 181 21.53 16.04 26.25
C ALA A 181 20.14 15.98 25.59
N THR A 182 19.98 16.59 24.44
CA THR A 182 18.80 16.44 23.60
C THR A 182 18.92 15.22 22.68
N VAL A 183 17.79 14.67 22.24
CA VAL A 183 17.76 13.56 21.25
C VAL A 183 18.49 13.96 19.97
N LYS A 184 18.42 15.23 19.58
CA LYS A 184 19.11 15.75 18.38
C LYS A 184 20.63 15.69 18.54
N GLU A 185 21.15 16.10 19.70
CA GLU A 185 22.59 16.07 20.00
C GLU A 185 23.11 14.64 20.05
N LEU A 186 22.41 13.73 20.72
CA LEU A 186 22.80 12.32 20.75
C LEU A 186 22.82 11.68 19.36
N ARG A 187 21.85 11.99 18.50
CA ARG A 187 21.83 11.50 17.12
C ARG A 187 22.96 12.08 16.28
N HIS A 188 23.26 13.37 16.46
CA HIS A 188 24.39 14.00 15.78
C HIS A 188 25.70 13.32 16.19
N HIS A 189 25.94 13.16 17.49
CA HIS A 189 27.13 12.52 18.01
C HIS A 189 27.25 11.05 17.57
N ALA A 190 26.16 10.29 17.60
CA ALA A 190 26.13 8.93 17.07
C ALA A 190 26.44 8.90 15.56
N GLY A 191 25.98 9.90 14.81
CA GLY A 191 26.30 10.08 13.39
C GLY A 191 27.78 10.36 13.15
N GLU A 192 28.39 11.25 13.92
CA GLU A 192 29.83 11.54 13.86
C GLU A 192 30.65 10.29 14.17
N ILE A 193 30.33 9.57 15.25
CA ILE A 193 31.00 8.31 15.60
C ILE A 193 30.86 7.27 14.48
N ALA A 194 29.69 7.17 13.85
CA ALA A 194 29.48 6.24 12.74
C ALA A 194 30.31 6.62 11.51
N VAL A 195 30.40 7.91 11.19
CA VAL A 195 31.25 8.42 10.11
C VAL A 195 32.72 8.16 10.41
N ASP A 196 33.18 8.42 11.64
CA ASP A 196 34.56 8.17 12.04
C ASP A 196 34.91 6.69 11.94
N ARG A 197 34.01 5.80 12.38
CA ARG A 197 34.18 4.33 12.22
C ARG A 197 34.24 3.90 10.75
N LEU A 198 33.46 4.54 9.88
CA LEU A 198 33.51 4.30 8.44
C LEU A 198 34.81 4.81 7.83
N ILE A 199 35.29 5.98 8.24
CA ILE A 199 36.59 6.53 7.83
C ILE A 199 37.74 5.66 8.35
N GLU A 200 37.61 5.06 9.53
CA GLU A 200 38.61 4.12 10.04
C GLU A 200 38.63 2.83 9.23
N ALA A 201 37.46 2.23 8.98
CA ALA A 201 37.35 0.98 8.22
C ALA A 201 37.68 1.12 6.73
N HIS A 202 37.33 2.26 6.12
CA HIS A 202 37.45 2.51 4.68
C HIS A 202 38.34 3.72 4.36
N GLY A 203 39.22 4.10 5.28
CA GLY A 203 40.08 5.29 5.16
C GLY A 203 40.76 5.44 3.80
N PRO A 204 41.23 4.35 3.18
CA PRO A 204 41.78 4.41 1.83
C PRO A 204 40.83 4.86 0.73
N GLU A 205 39.62 4.31 0.74
CA GLU A 205 38.59 4.61 -0.24
C GLU A 205 38.03 6.01 0.00
N PHE A 206 37.84 6.38 1.26
CA PHE A 206 37.42 7.72 1.67
C PHE A 206 38.41 8.79 1.21
N ALA A 207 39.72 8.60 1.44
CA ALA A 207 40.75 9.54 1.00
C ALA A 207 40.75 9.73 -0.52
N ARG A 208 40.55 8.65 -1.28
CA ARG A 208 40.45 8.70 -2.74
C ARG A 208 39.24 9.52 -3.19
N TYR A 209 38.04 9.23 -2.68
CA TYR A 209 36.83 9.99 -3.04
C TYR A 209 36.94 11.46 -2.63
N CYS A 210 37.47 11.75 -1.45
CA CYS A 210 37.74 13.13 -1.06
C CYS A 210 38.63 13.84 -2.08
N ALA A 211 39.76 13.23 -2.49
CA ALA A 211 40.64 13.86 -3.47
C ALA A 211 39.99 14.04 -4.87
N GLU A 212 39.08 13.15 -5.27
CA GLU A 212 38.28 13.29 -6.49
C GLU A 212 37.36 14.52 -6.41
N GLU A 213 36.64 14.70 -5.29
CA GLU A 213 35.77 15.87 -5.06
C GLU A 213 36.53 17.20 -4.99
N TYR A 214 37.68 17.25 -4.29
CA TYR A 214 38.52 18.45 -4.26
C TYR A 214 38.96 18.85 -5.67
N ARG A 215 39.36 17.89 -6.51
CA ARG A 215 39.72 18.16 -7.91
C ARG A 215 38.53 18.60 -8.75
N ALA A 216 37.36 18.00 -8.56
CA ALA A 216 36.14 18.37 -9.27
C ALA A 216 35.72 19.83 -8.98
N LEU A 217 35.98 20.31 -7.77
CA LEU A 217 35.74 21.69 -7.35
C LEU A 217 36.90 22.66 -7.68
N GLY A 218 37.98 22.17 -8.30
CA GLY A 218 39.17 22.98 -8.62
C GLY A 218 39.98 23.40 -7.40
N LEU A 219 39.83 22.70 -6.27
CA LEU A 219 40.51 22.99 -5.01
C LEU A 219 41.76 22.12 -4.84
N THR A 220 42.79 22.67 -4.21
CA THR A 220 44.01 21.92 -3.88
C THR A 220 43.71 20.86 -2.82
N VAL A 221 44.11 19.62 -3.08
CA VAL A 221 43.99 18.51 -2.13
C VAL A 221 44.98 18.71 -0.98
N PRO A 222 44.54 18.71 0.30
CA PRO A 222 45.43 18.82 1.44
C PRO A 222 46.49 17.70 1.52
N ASP A 223 47.73 18.05 1.88
CA ASP A 223 48.88 17.12 1.95
C ASP A 223 48.65 15.88 2.83
N ARG A 224 47.83 16.01 3.87
CA ARG A 224 47.43 14.88 4.75
C ARG A 224 46.62 13.82 3.99
N ILE A 225 45.76 14.24 3.06
CA ILE A 225 44.94 13.35 2.22
C ILE A 225 45.81 12.77 1.10
N ALA A 226 46.67 13.59 0.51
CA ALA A 226 47.60 13.15 -0.53
C ALA A 226 48.59 12.07 -0.03
N ARG A 227 49.18 12.25 1.16
CA ARG A 227 50.05 11.24 1.79
C ARG A 227 49.34 9.92 2.03
N ARG A 228 48.13 9.98 2.58
CA ARG A 228 47.33 8.77 2.86
C ARG A 228 47.03 7.99 1.57
N ILE A 229 46.68 8.68 0.47
CA ILE A 229 46.50 8.07 -0.87
C ILE A 229 47.78 7.38 -1.37
N THR A 230 48.94 7.99 -1.15
CA THR A 230 50.23 7.45 -1.59
C THR A 230 50.64 6.22 -0.78
N GLU A 231 50.41 6.21 0.54
CA GLU A 231 50.66 5.05 1.43
C GLU A 231 49.86 3.82 0.98
N ILE A 232 48.61 4.00 0.57
CA ILE A 232 47.73 2.92 0.07
C ILE A 232 48.21 2.35 -1.28
N ARG A 233 48.72 3.22 -2.15
CA ARG A 233 49.28 2.80 -3.44
C ARG A 233 50.54 1.97 -3.24
N ALA A 234 51.36 2.32 -2.23
CA ALA A 234 52.55 1.56 -1.86
C ALA A 234 52.20 0.16 -1.30
N ASP A 235 51.20 0.07 -0.41
CA ASP A 235 50.75 -1.21 0.16
C ASP A 235 50.18 -2.19 -0.88
N ARG A 236 49.48 -1.67 -1.91
CA ARG A 236 48.94 -2.50 -3.00
C ARG A 236 50.00 -2.96 -4.02
N THR A 237 51.20 -2.37 -3.98
CA THR A 237 52.33 -2.75 -4.84
C THR A 237 53.37 -3.63 -4.14
N SER A 238 53.15 -3.96 -2.85
CA SER A 238 53.99 -4.92 -2.13
C SER A 238 53.49 -6.34 -2.43
N PRO A 239 54.24 -7.18 -3.17
CA PRO A 239 53.84 -8.57 -3.39
C PRO A 239 53.87 -9.29 -2.04
N ALA A 240 52.79 -10.00 -1.70
CA ALA A 240 52.74 -10.88 -0.54
C ALA A 240 53.90 -11.89 -0.65
N ALA A 241 54.83 -11.82 0.31
CA ALA A 241 55.91 -12.77 0.50
C ALA A 241 55.38 -14.02 1.23
#